data_AF-A0A9D6W1R0-F1
#
_entry.id   AF-A0A9D6W1R0-F1
#
_cell.length_a   1.000
_cell.length_b   1.000
_cell.length_c   1.000
_cell.angle_alpha   90.00
_cell.angle_beta   90.00
_cell.angle_gamma   90.00
#
_symmetry.space_group_name_H-M   'P 1'
#
loop_
_entity.id
_entity.type
_entity.pdbx_description
1 polymer ?
#
loop_
_entity_poly.entity_id
_entity_poly.type
_entity_poly.pdbx_seq_one_letter_code
_entity_poly.pdbx_strand_id
1 'polypeptide(L)' 'MVTHTTEVKVEPGGTVTVTGVPFPPGTEVEVIVLVREEAGPSKYPLRGTGYRFDDPFSPAGVDEWETGR' A
#
# COMPACT_ATOMS: atom_id res chain seq x y z
N MET A 1 15.65 -17.79 7.61
CA MET A 1 14.69 -17.05 8.46
C MET A 1 13.32 -17.27 7.85
N VAL A 2 12.36 -17.79 8.62
CA VAL A 2 10.97 -17.96 8.15
C VAL A 2 10.18 -16.80 8.76
N THR A 3 9.56 -15.99 7.90
CA THR A 3 8.80 -14.81 8.33
C THR A 3 7.32 -15.09 8.18
N HIS A 4 6.57 -14.89 9.26
CA HIS A 4 5.11 -14.94 9.26
C HIS A 4 4.58 -13.52 9.53
N THR A 5 3.72 -13.02 8.66
CA THR A 5 3.14 -11.68 8.77
C THR A 5 1.64 -11.79 8.94
N THR A 6 1.09 -11.09 9.93
CA THR A 6 -0.35 -10.98 10.16
C THR A 6 -0.72 -9.54 10.45
N GLU A 7 -1.94 -9.13 10.08
CA GLU A 7 -2.46 -7.79 10.34
C GLU A 7 -3.35 -7.82 11.58
N VAL A 8 -2.99 -7.04 12.61
CA VAL A 8 -3.74 -6.96 13.86
C VAL A 8 -3.92 -5.48 14.21
N LYS A 9 -5.13 -5.12 14.65
CA LYS A 9 -5.42 -3.78 15.17
C LYS A 9 -5.03 -3.71 16.64
N VAL A 10 -4.46 -2.58 17.04
CA VAL A 10 -4.15 -2.31 18.44
C VAL A 10 -5.45 -2.17 19.23
N GLU A 11 -5.58 -2.94 20.30
CA GLU A 11 -6.72 -2.92 21.21
C GLU A 11 -6.69 -1.70 22.13
N PRO A 12 -7.82 -1.32 22.75
CA PRO A 12 -7.83 -0.30 23.79
C PRO A 12 -6.79 -0.59 24.88
N GLY A 13 -5.97 0.40 25.23
CA GLY A 13 -4.87 0.23 26.17
C GLY A 13 -3.52 -0.12 25.54
N GLY A 14 -3.42 -0.23 24.21
CA GLY A 14 -2.16 -0.41 23.50
C GLY A 14 -1.70 -1.87 23.36
N THR A 15 -2.60 -2.82 23.57
CA THR A 15 -2.30 -4.26 23.50
C THR A 15 -2.42 -4.77 22.06
N VAL A 16 -1.52 -5.67 21.66
CA VAL A 16 -1.60 -6.44 20.41
C VAL A 16 -1.51 -7.92 20.74
N THR A 17 -2.52 -8.68 20.36
CA THR A 17 -2.55 -10.14 20.55
C THR A 17 -2.36 -10.83 19.20
N VAL A 18 -1.25 -11.56 19.04
CA VAL A 18 -0.95 -12.33 17.83
C VAL A 18 -1.30 -13.80 18.06
N THR A 19 -2.30 -14.31 17.34
CA THR A 19 -2.78 -15.69 17.49
C THR A 19 -2.60 -16.51 16.22
N GLY A 20 -2.49 -17.84 16.35
CA GLY A 20 -2.46 -18.76 15.21
C GLY A 20 -1.12 -18.80 14.46
N VAL A 21 -0.03 -18.39 15.11
CA VAL A 21 1.30 -18.46 14.50
C VAL A 21 1.71 -19.93 14.26
N PRO A 22 2.27 -20.27 13.10
CA PRO A 22 2.61 -21.64 12.75
C PRO A 22 3.97 -22.07 13.34
N PHE A 23 4.23 -21.72 14.60
CA PHE A 23 5.49 -22.04 15.28
C PHE A 23 5.24 -23.03 16.41
N PRO A 24 6.11 -24.05 16.57
CA PRO A 24 5.97 -25.03 17.64
C PRO A 24 6.26 -24.41 19.02
N PRO A 25 5.74 -25.01 20.12
CA PRO A 25 6.04 -24.56 21.48
C PRO A 25 7.54 -24.51 21.77
N GLY A 26 7.99 -23.46 22.47
CA GLY A 26 9.40 -23.28 22.82
C GLY A 26 10.26 -22.64 21.72
N THR A 27 9.68 -22.29 20.57
CA THR A 27 10.38 -21.53 19.53
C THR A 27 10.63 -20.10 20.00
N GLU A 28 11.88 -19.66 19.96
CA GLU A 28 12.22 -18.24 20.15
C GLU A 28 11.81 -17.46 18.90
N VAL A 29 11.09 -16.35 19.10
CA VAL A 29 10.57 -15.51 18.01
C VAL A 29 10.89 -14.04 18.26
N GLU A 30 11.21 -13.33 17.18
CA GLU A 30 11.34 -11.88 17.17
C GLU A 30 10.04 -11.26 16.68
N VAL A 31 9.55 -10.22 17.37
CA VAL A 31 8.32 -9.50 17.00
C VAL A 31 8.69 -8.09 16.56
N ILE A 32 8.32 -7.73 15.34
CA ILE A 32 8.51 -6.39 14.78
C ILE A 32 7.13 -5.75 14.61
N VAL A 33 6.90 -4.63 15.29
CA VAL A 33 5.65 -3.85 15.18
C VAL A 33 5.88 -2.69 14.21
N LEU A 34 5.12 -2.65 13.13
CA LEU A 34 5.16 -1.58 12.13
C LEU A 34 3.82 -0.86 12.11
N VAL A 35 3.84 0.46 12.27
CA VAL A 35 2.65 1.28 12.05
C VAL A 35 2.48 1.45 10.54
N ARG A 36 1.36 0.97 9.99
CA ARG A 36 0.97 1.35 8.64
C ARG A 36 0.38 2.75 8.71
N GLU A 37 1.07 3.72 8.12
CA GLU A 37 0.43 4.96 7.73
C GLU A 37 -0.65 4.60 6.70
N GLU A 38 -1.87 5.11 6.88
CA GLU A 38 -2.85 5.05 5.81
C GLU A 38 -2.20 5.70 4.59
N ALA A 39 -2.23 5.00 3.45
CA ALA A 39 -1.76 5.60 2.22
C ALA A 39 -2.60 6.86 2.01
N GLY A 40 -1.99 8.03 2.24
CA GLY A 40 -2.58 9.31 1.83
C GLY A 40 -2.97 9.24 0.36
N PRO A 41 -3.81 10.18 -0.14
CA PRO A 41 -4.26 10.17 -1.53
C PRO A 41 -3.09 9.85 -2.43
N SER A 42 -3.22 8.77 -3.21
CA SER A 42 -2.09 8.16 -3.92
C SER A 42 -1.28 9.25 -4.60
N LYS A 43 0.01 9.38 -4.26
CA LYS A 43 0.92 10.29 -4.98
C LYS A 43 0.95 10.01 -6.48
N TYR A 44 0.48 8.83 -6.88
CA TYR A 44 0.39 8.37 -8.26
C TYR A 44 -1.02 7.79 -8.49
N PRO A 45 -2.04 8.64 -8.70
CA PRO A 45 -3.44 8.20 -8.82
C PRO A 45 -3.67 7.24 -10.00
N LEU A 46 -2.76 7.26 -10.98
CA LEU A 46 -2.81 6.43 -12.19
C LEU A 46 -2.08 5.08 -12.03
N ARG A 47 -1.48 4.79 -10.86
CA ARG A 47 -0.66 3.59 -10.66
C ARG A 47 -1.53 2.33 -10.66
N GLY A 48 -1.30 1.44 -11.62
CA GLY A 48 -2.06 0.21 -11.80
C GLY A 48 -3.26 0.35 -12.75
N THR A 49 -3.51 1.56 -13.25
CA THR A 49 -4.53 1.79 -14.26
C THR A 49 -3.90 1.67 -15.65
N GLY A 50 -4.34 0.70 -16.43
CA GLY A 50 -3.91 0.53 -17.81
C GLY A 50 -4.60 1.56 -18.70
N TYR A 51 -3.82 2.46 -19.30
CA TYR A 51 -4.31 3.41 -20.30
C TYR A 51 -3.93 2.94 -21.69
N ARG A 52 -4.86 3.10 -22.62
CA ARG A 52 -4.63 2.87 -24.05
C ARG A 52 -4.90 4.19 -24.76
N PHE A 53 -3.89 4.68 -25.46
CA PHE A 53 -4.06 5.80 -26.37
C PHE A 53 -4.57 5.25 -27.70
N ASP A 54 -5.72 5.74 -28.14
CA ASP A 54 -6.30 5.31 -29.41
C ASP A 54 -5.51 5.84 -30.62
N ASP A 55 -4.90 7.02 -30.49
CA ASP A 55 -3.98 7.58 -31.48
C ASP A 55 -2.77 8.28 -30.80
N PRO A 56 -1.72 7.51 -30.44
CA PRO A 56 -0.58 8.02 -29.68
C PRO A 56 0.35 8.95 -30.48
N PHE A 57 0.18 9.05 -31.81
CA PHE A 57 1.03 9.85 -32.69
C PHE A 57 0.32 11.06 -33.28
N SER A 58 -0.97 11.23 -32.98
CA SER A 58 -1.68 12.46 -33.34
C SER A 58 -1.01 13.68 -32.70
N PRO A 59 -0.90 14.81 -33.43
CA PRO A 59 -0.44 16.05 -32.85
C PRO A 59 -1.37 16.46 -31.70
N ALA A 60 -0.81 16.79 -30.54
CA ALA A 60 -1.60 17.35 -29.45
C ALA A 60 -2.31 18.62 -29.95
N GLY A 61 -3.61 18.74 -29.68
CA GLY A 61 -4.40 19.89 -30.12
C GLY A 61 -3.82 21.17 -29.54
N VAL A 62 -3.48 22.15 -30.39
CA VAL A 62 -2.88 23.42 -29.96
C VAL A 62 -3.80 24.17 -28.97
N ASP A 63 -5.12 23.97 -29.09
CA ASP A 63 -6.15 24.56 -28.23
C ASP A 63 -6.40 23.78 -26.91
N GLU A 64 -5.82 22.59 -26.72
CA GLU A 64 -6.02 21.77 -25.50
C GLU A 64 -5.05 22.15 -24.36
N TRP A 65 -4.09 23.04 -24.63
CA TRP A 65 -3.08 23.50 -23.67
C TRP A 65 -3.41 24.85 -23.01
N GLU A 66 -4.62 25.37 -23.16
CA GLU A 66 -5.09 26.59 -22.48
C GLU A 66 -5.38 26.28 -20.99
N THR A 67 -4.33 26.27 -20.17
CA THR A 67 -4.50 26.44 -18.72
C THR A 67 -4.69 27.92 -18.44
N GLY A 68 -5.91 28.28 -18.08
CA GLY A 68 -6.38 29.66 -17.91
C GLY A 68 -5.47 30.55 -17.07
N ARG A 69 -5.39 31.81 -17.51
CA ARG A 69 -4.70 32.93 -16.86
C ARG A 69 -5.41 33.40 -15.59
#